data_AF-A0A946GCL8-F1
#
_entry.id   AF-A0A946GCL8-F1
#
_cell.length_a   1.000
_cell.length_b   1.000
_cell.length_c   1.000
_cell.angle_alpha   90.00
_cell.angle_beta   90.00
_cell.angle_gamma   90.00
#
_symmetry.space_group_name_H-M   'P 1'
#
loop_
_entity.id
_entity.type
_entity.pdbx_description
1 polymer ?
#
loop_
_entity_poly.entity_id
_entity_poly.type
_entity_poly.pdbx_seq_one_letter_code
_entity_poly.pdbx_strand_id
1 'polypeptide(L)'
;MDLEFFIHVSLVGILATYMLIVSALWAERFGLPRIDLPRGMTQLTFGDSFEGPAPYGWGIFIIMMNGIAFAFLYATVFAQYLPGELWVRGIIYAVILYFGAMLIFVPFFLKDGFFGMKGHKMGWLTSLILHLWYGLILGWLSPVLAV
;
A
#
# COMPACT_ATOMS: atom_id res chain seq x y z
N MET A 1 -9.94 -21.34 -6.44
CA MET A 1 -9.66 -20.60 -5.20
C MET A 1 -10.66 -21.06 -4.18
N ASP A 2 -10.20 -21.64 -3.08
CA ASP A 2 -11.10 -22.03 -1.98
C ASP A 2 -11.27 -20.86 -0.99
N LEU A 3 -12.20 -21.05 -0.05
CA LEU A 3 -12.50 -20.05 0.98
C LEU A 3 -11.31 -19.81 1.91
N GLU A 4 -10.52 -20.84 2.21
CA GLU A 4 -9.36 -20.74 3.08
C GLU A 4 -8.30 -19.81 2.50
N PHE A 5 -7.93 -20.00 1.23
CA PHE A 5 -7.03 -19.12 0.51
C PHE A 5 -7.55 -17.68 0.48
N PHE A 6 -8.84 -17.50 0.17
CA PHE A 6 -9.45 -16.17 0.13
C PHE A 6 -9.34 -15.44 1.48
N ILE A 7 -9.70 -16.12 2.57
CA ILE A 7 -9.63 -15.55 3.92
C ILE A 7 -8.18 -15.26 4.29
N HIS A 8 -7.26 -16.20 4.04
CA HIS A 8 -5.86 -16.05 4.40
C HIS A 8 -5.22 -14.84 3.69
N VAL A 9 -5.37 -14.73 2.37
CA VAL A 9 -4.83 -13.59 1.60
C VAL A 9 -5.46 -12.26 2.07
N SER A 10 -6.75 -12.24 2.38
CA SER A 10 -7.43 -11.05 2.89
C SER A 10 -6.86 -10.61 4.25
N LEU A 11 -6.65 -11.55 5.18
CA LEU A 11 -6.08 -11.26 6.50
C LEU A 11 -4.63 -10.76 6.40
N VAL A 12 -3.82 -11.35 5.51
CA VAL A 12 -2.46 -10.88 5.27
C VAL A 12 -2.46 -9.48 4.64
N GLY A 13 -3.36 -9.20 3.69
CA GLY A 13 -3.56 -7.87 3.13
C GLY A 13 -3.91 -6.82 4.18
N ILE A 14 -4.86 -7.14 5.08
CA ILE A 14 -5.21 -6.27 6.21
C ILE A 14 -4.01 -6.01 7.11
N LEU A 15 -3.27 -7.05 7.50
CA LEU A 15 -2.10 -6.93 8.37
C LEU A 15 -0.99 -6.09 7.73
N ALA A 16 -0.67 -6.36 6.46
CA ALA A 16 0.35 -5.64 5.71
C ALA A 16 -0.02 -4.16 5.58
N THR A 17 -1.28 -3.86 5.28
CA THR A 17 -1.76 -2.47 5.18
C THR A 17 -1.84 -1.77 6.52
N TYR A 18 -2.24 -2.47 7.59
CA TYR A 18 -2.18 -1.93 8.94
C TYR A 18 -0.76 -1.47 9.30
N MET A 19 0.24 -2.33 9.07
CA MET A 19 1.63 -2.00 9.33
C MET A 19 2.13 -0.85 8.45
N LEU A 20 1.71 -0.80 7.18
CA LEU A 20 1.98 0.32 6.29
C LEU A 20 1.39 1.64 6.83
N ILE A 21 0.13 1.67 7.29
CA ILE A 21 -0.49 2.89 7.85
C ILE A 21 0.23 3.33 9.12
N VAL A 22 0.47 2.41 10.05
CA VAL A 22 1.16 2.71 11.32
C VAL A 22 2.54 3.28 11.04
N SER A 23 3.29 2.66 10.13
CA SER A 23 4.63 3.13 9.74
C SER A 23 4.58 4.51 9.09
N ALA A 24 3.53 4.80 8.30
CA ALA A 24 3.34 6.09 7.64
C ALA A 24 3.06 7.22 8.63
N LEU A 25 2.22 6.92 9.63
CA LEU A 25 1.86 7.85 10.69
C LEU A 25 3.00 8.07 11.69
N TRP A 26 3.85 7.06 11.90
CA TRP A 26 4.99 7.11 12.82
C TRP A 26 6.32 7.50 12.16
N ALA A 27 6.33 7.77 10.85
CA ALA A 27 7.55 8.08 10.10
C ALA A 27 8.42 9.18 10.75
N GLU A 28 7.80 10.19 11.36
CA GLU A 28 8.50 11.28 12.06
C GLU A 28 9.36 10.80 13.23
N ARG A 29 8.97 9.68 13.88
CA ARG A 29 9.76 9.04 14.95
C ARG A 29 11.08 8.47 14.44
N PHE A 30 11.19 8.24 13.14
CA PHE A 30 12.37 7.72 12.46
C PHE A 30 13.09 8.80 11.63
N GLY A 31 12.73 10.08 11.80
CA GLY A 31 13.34 11.20 11.05
C GLY A 31 12.84 11.35 9.61
N LEU A 32 11.69 10.75 9.28
CA LEU A 32 11.07 10.79 7.95
C LEU A 32 9.76 11.58 7.98
N PRO A 33 9.32 12.22 6.88
CA PRO A 33 8.06 12.93 6.85
C PRO A 33 6.86 11.99 7.03
N ARG A 34 5.93 12.35 7.92
CA ARG A 34 4.65 11.66 8.06
C ARG A 34 3.86 11.70 6.75
N ILE A 35 3.29 10.55 6.37
CA ILE A 35 2.33 10.46 5.26
C ILE A 35 0.99 9.98 5.81
N ASP A 36 -0.03 10.85 5.77
CA ASP A 36 -1.38 10.51 6.22
C ASP A 36 -2.20 9.89 5.08
N LEU A 37 -1.90 8.62 4.79
CA LEU A 37 -2.52 7.91 3.68
C LEU A 37 -4.05 7.81 3.80
N PRO A 38 -4.66 7.51 4.98
CA PRO A 38 -6.11 7.50 5.09
C PRO A 38 -6.74 8.86 4.77
N ARG A 39 -6.12 9.98 5.21
CA ARG A 39 -6.60 11.31 4.83
C ARG A 39 -6.55 11.51 3.31
N GLY A 40 -5.45 11.12 2.67
CA GLY A 40 -5.30 11.17 1.22
C GLY A 40 -6.39 10.37 0.49
N MET A 41 -6.66 9.13 0.92
CA MET A 41 -7.69 8.29 0.33
C MET A 41 -9.09 8.88 0.51
N THR A 42 -9.38 9.40 1.71
CA THR A 42 -10.70 10.02 1.96
C THR A 42 -10.92 11.23 1.04
N GLN A 43 -9.92 12.10 0.91
CA GLN A 43 -10.02 13.29 0.06
C GLN A 43 -10.14 12.91 -1.42
N LEU A 44 -9.39 11.91 -1.87
CA LEU A 44 -9.45 11.44 -3.25
C LEU A 44 -10.81 10.83 -3.61
N THR A 45 -11.41 10.06 -2.71
CA THR A 45 -12.64 9.32 -2.99
C THR A 45 -13.90 10.13 -2.71
N PHE A 46 -13.87 11.03 -1.72
CA PHE A 46 -15.08 11.69 -1.22
C PHE A 46 -14.93 13.20 -1.00
N GLY A 47 -13.83 13.83 -1.44
CA GLY A 47 -13.54 15.24 -1.14
C GLY A 47 -14.67 16.21 -1.51
N ASP A 48 -15.38 15.95 -2.60
CA ASP A 48 -16.47 16.81 -3.09
C ASP A 48 -17.86 16.34 -2.63
N SER A 49 -17.95 15.15 -2.02
CA SER A 49 -19.22 14.49 -1.70
C SER A 49 -19.78 14.86 -0.33
N PHE A 50 -18.98 15.53 0.51
CA PHE A 50 -19.37 15.92 1.87
C PHE A 50 -19.36 17.45 1.99
N GLU A 51 -20.40 18.01 2.60
CA GLU A 51 -20.43 19.41 3.04
C GLU A 51 -19.57 19.58 4.30
N GLY A 52 -18.26 19.37 4.17
CA GLY A 52 -17.31 19.38 5.29
C GLY A 52 -16.15 18.39 5.13
N PRO A 53 -15.25 18.27 6.13
CA PRO A 53 -14.14 17.33 6.06
C PRO A 53 -14.68 15.89 5.98
N ALA A 54 -14.37 15.21 4.88
CA ALA A 54 -14.81 13.85 4.66
C ALA A 54 -14.34 12.90 5.80
N PRO A 55 -15.15 11.91 6.21
CA PRO A 55 -14.86 11.12 7.41
C PRO A 55 -13.58 10.26 7.26
N TYR A 56 -12.64 10.41 8.19
CA TYR A 56 -11.34 9.71 8.19
C TYR A 56 -11.47 8.17 8.15
N GLY A 57 -12.51 7.63 8.79
CA GLY A 57 -12.78 6.19 8.81
C GLY A 57 -12.98 5.60 7.41
N TRP A 58 -13.52 6.38 6.47
CA TRP A 58 -13.64 5.93 5.08
C TRP A 58 -12.28 5.80 4.40
N GLY A 59 -11.36 6.71 4.68
CA GLY A 59 -9.97 6.59 4.23
C GLY A 59 -9.29 5.32 4.70
N ILE A 60 -9.48 4.97 5.98
CA ILE A 60 -8.95 3.71 6.56
C ILE A 60 -9.58 2.51 5.84
N PHE A 61 -10.90 2.52 5.65
CA PHE A 61 -11.58 1.43 4.96
C PHE A 61 -11.06 1.26 3.53
N ILE A 62 -10.99 2.35 2.75
CA ILE A 62 -10.57 2.31 1.36
C ILE A 62 -9.11 1.84 1.22
N ILE A 63 -8.20 2.33 2.07
CA ILE A 63 -6.81 1.89 1.99
C ILE A 63 -6.67 0.41 2.37
N MET A 64 -7.45 -0.09 3.33
CA MET A 64 -7.48 -1.53 3.67
C MET A 64 -7.98 -2.37 2.50
N MET A 65 -9.05 -1.93 1.82
CA MET A 65 -9.56 -2.63 0.63
C MET A 65 -8.53 -2.63 -0.51
N ASN A 66 -7.82 -1.51 -0.69
CA ASN A 66 -6.73 -1.40 -1.65
C ASN A 66 -5.59 -2.37 -1.34
N GLY A 67 -5.22 -2.48 -0.05
CA GLY A 67 -4.31 -3.50 0.46
C GLY A 67 -4.74 -4.92 0.12
N ILE A 68 -5.96 -5.30 0.49
CA ILE A 68 -6.49 -6.63 0.18
C ILE A 68 -6.43 -6.92 -1.33
N ALA A 69 -6.83 -5.95 -2.16
CA ALA A 69 -6.78 -6.10 -3.61
C ALA A 69 -5.35 -6.35 -4.13
N PHE A 70 -4.36 -5.60 -3.64
CA PHE A 70 -2.95 -5.82 -4.00
C PHE A 70 -2.38 -7.12 -3.42
N ALA A 71 -2.84 -7.57 -2.25
CA ALA A 71 -2.48 -8.88 -1.71
C ALA A 71 -2.97 -10.01 -2.62
N PHE A 72 -4.21 -9.93 -3.11
CA PHE A 72 -4.72 -10.88 -4.10
C PHE A 72 -3.94 -10.84 -5.40
N LEU A 73 -3.61 -9.65 -5.89
CA LEU A 73 -2.83 -9.50 -7.12
C LEU A 73 -1.43 -10.12 -6.97
N TYR A 74 -0.78 -9.93 -5.82
CA TYR A 74 0.46 -10.62 -5.47
C TYR A 74 0.28 -12.15 -5.51
N ALA A 75 -0.66 -12.66 -4.70
CA ALA A 75 -0.84 -14.07 -4.43
C ALA A 75 -1.29 -14.88 -5.66
N THR A 76 -2.02 -14.26 -6.58
CA THR A 76 -2.65 -14.96 -7.72
C THR A 76 -1.97 -14.71 -9.05
N VAL A 77 -1.36 -13.54 -9.25
CA VAL A 77 -0.79 -13.15 -10.55
C VAL A 77 0.72 -13.06 -10.48
N PHE A 78 1.28 -12.26 -9.57
CA PHE A 78 2.70 -11.91 -9.64
C PHE A 78 3.62 -12.94 -9.00
N ALA A 79 3.29 -13.46 -7.82
CA ALA A 79 4.24 -14.19 -6.98
C ALA A 79 4.80 -15.48 -7.62
N GLN A 80 4.07 -16.10 -8.56
CA GLN A 80 4.54 -17.27 -9.31
C GLN A 80 5.68 -16.94 -10.31
N TYR A 81 5.77 -15.70 -10.78
CA TYR A 81 6.75 -15.27 -11.79
C TYR A 81 7.95 -14.53 -11.18
N LEU A 82 7.88 -14.16 -9.91
CA LEU A 82 8.95 -13.42 -9.25
C LEU A 82 10.05 -14.37 -8.75
N PRO A 83 11.33 -14.02 -8.94
CA PRO A 83 12.45 -14.86 -8.51
C PRO A 83 12.67 -14.80 -7.00
N GLY A 84 13.38 -15.81 -6.49
CA GLY A 84 13.85 -15.88 -5.10
C GLY A 84 12.85 -16.51 -4.12
N GLU A 85 13.18 -16.39 -2.83
CA GLU A 85 12.34 -16.83 -1.71
C GLU A 85 11.08 -15.96 -1.57
N LEU A 86 10.07 -16.44 -0.86
CA LEU A 86 8.75 -15.79 -0.79
C LEU A 86 8.84 -14.33 -0.31
N TRP A 87 9.66 -14.05 0.70
CA TRP A 87 9.88 -12.69 1.19
C TRP A 87 10.58 -11.79 0.16
N VAL A 88 11.52 -12.33 -0.63
CA VAL A 88 12.17 -11.60 -1.74
C VAL A 88 11.16 -11.23 -2.80
N ARG A 89 10.27 -12.18 -3.17
CA ARG A 89 9.18 -11.92 -4.12
C ARG A 89 8.26 -10.81 -3.63
N GLY A 90 7.93 -10.81 -2.34
CA GLY A 90 7.14 -9.75 -1.71
C GLY A 90 7.81 -8.38 -1.80
N ILE A 91 9.12 -8.30 -1.53
CA ILE A 91 9.90 -7.07 -1.69
C ILE A 91 9.93 -6.58 -3.14
N ILE A 92 10.19 -7.48 -4.12
CA ILE A 92 10.18 -7.11 -5.54
C ILE A 92 8.81 -6.57 -5.94
N TYR A 93 7.74 -7.23 -5.52
CA TYR A 93 6.38 -6.78 -5.76
C TYR A 93 6.09 -5.39 -5.15
N ALA A 94 6.52 -5.16 -3.92
CA ALA A 94 6.40 -3.85 -3.29
C ALA A 94 7.15 -2.74 -4.03
N VAL A 95 8.33 -3.02 -4.57
CA VAL A 95 9.08 -2.06 -5.40
C VAL A 95 8.31 -1.74 -6.68
N ILE A 96 7.69 -2.74 -7.33
CA ILE A 96 6.83 -2.53 -8.49
C ILE A 96 5.64 -1.62 -8.12
N LEU A 97 4.95 -1.91 -7.01
CA LEU A 97 3.84 -1.09 -6.53
C LEU A 97 4.29 0.34 -6.20
N TYR A 98 5.45 0.50 -5.56
CA TYR A 98 6.02 1.80 -5.23
C TYR A 98 6.24 2.65 -6.48
N PHE A 99 6.83 2.07 -7.54
CA PHE A 99 7.01 2.80 -8.79
C PHE A 99 5.67 3.10 -9.47
N GLY A 100 4.72 2.15 -9.47
CA GLY A 100 3.36 2.40 -9.93
C GLY A 100 2.71 3.58 -9.19
N ALA A 101 2.87 3.63 -7.87
CA ALA A 101 2.39 4.74 -7.06
C ALA A 101 3.08 6.06 -7.42
N MET A 102 4.42 6.09 -7.42
CA MET A 102 5.20 7.33 -7.58
C MET A 102 5.25 7.90 -8.99
N LEU A 103 5.06 7.05 -10.00
CA LEU A 103 5.09 7.43 -11.41
C LEU A 103 3.70 7.62 -12.00
N ILE A 104 2.67 7.01 -11.40
CA ILE A 104 1.30 7.06 -11.93
C ILE A 104 0.35 7.67 -10.89
N PHE A 105 0.15 7.00 -9.76
CA PHE A 105 -0.90 7.40 -8.82
C PHE A 105 -0.68 8.81 -8.24
N VAL A 106 0.50 9.07 -7.69
CA VAL A 106 0.85 10.35 -7.05
C VAL A 106 0.79 11.53 -8.02
N PRO A 107 1.43 11.50 -9.21
CA PRO A 107 1.39 12.65 -10.12
C PRO A 107 0.01 12.90 -10.74
N PHE A 108 -0.74 11.85 -11.12
CA PHE A 108 -1.97 12.02 -11.89
C PHE A 108 -3.24 12.10 -11.03
N PHE A 109 -3.29 11.39 -9.90
CA PHE A 109 -4.47 11.36 -9.03
C PHE A 109 -4.32 12.27 -7.83
N LEU A 110 -3.15 12.27 -7.17
CA LEU A 110 -2.90 13.17 -6.03
C LEU A 110 -2.37 14.55 -6.44
N LYS A 111 -1.92 14.71 -7.70
CA LYS A 111 -1.36 15.95 -8.26
C LYS A 111 -0.12 16.49 -7.53
N ASP A 112 0.55 15.64 -6.76
CA ASP A 112 1.69 15.99 -5.89
C ASP A 112 3.06 15.93 -6.61
N GLY A 113 3.03 15.79 -7.94
CA GLY A 113 4.21 15.66 -8.80
C GLY A 113 4.83 14.26 -8.76
N PHE A 114 5.79 14.02 -9.65
CA PHE A 114 6.55 12.76 -9.64
C PHE A 114 7.28 12.60 -8.31
N PHE A 115 7.28 11.39 -7.76
CA PHE A 115 7.91 11.10 -6.46
C PHE A 115 7.41 11.97 -5.28
N GLY A 116 6.22 12.59 -5.38
CA GLY A 116 5.69 13.45 -4.31
C GLY A 116 6.54 14.70 -4.04
N MET A 117 7.29 15.17 -5.05
CA MET A 117 8.24 16.28 -4.90
C MET A 117 7.57 17.61 -4.54
N LYS A 118 6.27 17.80 -4.79
CA LYS A 118 5.56 19.03 -4.38
C LYS A 118 5.19 19.03 -2.89
N GLY A 119 4.99 17.86 -2.29
CA GLY A 119 4.61 17.73 -0.88
C GLY A 119 5.80 17.84 0.07
N HIS A 120 6.76 16.92 -0.04
CA HIS A 120 7.95 16.91 0.83
C HIS A 120 9.16 16.28 0.14
N LYS A 121 10.36 16.88 0.32
CA LYS A 121 11.62 16.44 -0.33
C LYS A 121 11.98 14.97 -0.08
N MET A 122 11.59 14.44 1.06
CA MET A 122 11.83 13.05 1.50
C MET A 122 10.56 12.17 1.50
N GLY A 123 9.46 12.64 0.91
CA GLY A 123 8.20 11.89 0.84
C GLY A 123 8.36 10.57 0.08
N TRP A 124 9.14 10.59 -0.99
CA TRP A 124 9.48 9.40 -1.79
C TRP A 124 10.14 8.30 -0.95
N LEU A 125 11.12 8.65 -0.11
CA LEU A 125 11.86 7.68 0.70
C LEU A 125 10.96 7.06 1.76
N THR A 126 10.12 7.88 2.38
CA THR A 126 9.12 7.40 3.33
C THR A 126 8.23 6.38 2.65
N SER A 127 7.61 6.77 1.53
CA SER A 127 6.75 5.86 0.78
C SER A 127 7.46 4.57 0.34
N LEU A 128 8.73 4.63 -0.07
CA LEU A 128 9.49 3.42 -0.39
C LEU A 128 9.53 2.47 0.80
N ILE A 129 9.91 2.97 1.98
CA ILE A 129 9.97 2.18 3.22
C ILE A 129 8.60 1.59 3.56
N LEU A 130 7.53 2.35 3.40
CA LEU A 130 6.16 1.89 3.63
C LEU A 130 5.79 0.71 2.71
N HIS A 131 6.11 0.81 1.42
CA HIS A 131 5.87 -0.27 0.46
C HIS A 131 6.71 -1.50 0.80
N LEU A 132 7.97 -1.33 1.19
CA LEU A 132 8.83 -2.44 1.58
C LEU A 132 8.28 -3.21 2.79
N TRP A 133 7.73 -2.52 3.80
CA TRP A 133 7.02 -3.17 4.92
C TRP A 133 5.83 -3.99 4.45
N TYR A 134 5.00 -3.40 3.57
CA TYR A 134 3.86 -4.08 3.00
C TYR A 134 4.26 -5.35 2.22
N GLY A 135 5.26 -5.22 1.33
CA GLY A 135 5.78 -6.34 0.54
C GLY A 135 6.42 -7.43 1.38
N LEU A 136 7.17 -7.07 2.41
CA LEU A 136 7.79 -8.04 3.33
C LEU A 136 6.74 -8.93 3.98
N ILE A 137 5.69 -8.32 4.54
CA ILE A 137 4.61 -9.04 5.22
C ILE A 137 3.84 -9.91 4.23
N LEU A 138 3.51 -9.38 3.05
CA LEU A 138 2.87 -10.15 1.98
C LEU A 138 3.71 -11.37 1.59
N GLY A 139 4.98 -11.17 1.28
CA GLY A 139 5.85 -12.25 0.82
C GLY A 139 6.11 -13.29 1.89
N TRP A 140 6.12 -12.90 3.16
CA TRP A 140 6.36 -13.84 4.26
C TRP A 140 5.14 -14.70 4.58
N LEU A 141 3.93 -14.13 4.49
CA LEU A 141 2.72 -14.76 5.05
C LEU A 141 1.69 -15.17 4.01
N SER A 142 1.64 -14.52 2.85
CA SER A 142 0.60 -14.81 1.86
C SER A 142 0.84 -16.17 1.21
N PRO A 143 -0.18 -17.04 1.15
CA PRO A 143 -0.11 -18.19 0.26
C PRO A 143 -0.02 -17.70 -1.20
N VAL A 144 0.59 -18.50 -2.06
CA VAL A 144 0.70 -18.24 -3.50
C VAL A 144 -0.10 -19.29 -4.24
N LEU A 145 -0.99 -18.85 -5.11
CA LEU A 145 -1.72 -19.71 -6.03
C LEU A 145 -0.75 -20.11 -7.15
N ALA A 146 -0.08 -21.26 -6.99
CA ALA A 146 0.69 -21.86 -8.06
C ALA A 146 -0.27 -22.38 -9.14
N VAL A 147 0.04 -22.09 -10.40
CA VAL A 147 -0.62 -22.66 -11.59
C VAL A 147 -0.06 -24.04 -11.88
#